data_AF-A0A6I9MPZ1-F1
#
_entry.id   AF-A0A6I9MPZ1-F1
#
_cell.length_a   1.000
_cell.length_b   1.000
_cell.length_c   1.000
_cell.angle_alpha   90.00
_cell.angle_beta   90.00
_cell.angle_gamma   90.00
#
_symmetry.space_group_name_H-M   'P 1'
#
loop_
_entity.id
_entity.type
_entity.pdbx_description
1 polymer ?
#
loop_
_entity_poly.entity_id
_entity_poly.type
_entity_poly.pdbx_seq_one_letter_code
_entity_poly.pdbx_strand_id
1 'polypeptide(L)'
;MGNRMTFVTEEEGIDVFLKSKHVDFELAVQNPVYHTARIPKNVFLTLHERLYVLMKGKMGTFSMHQFIGQLTEEIHEQLEDLGTHGTMDLDNFVRHLLYPATVNTLFKKGLFLTDERKIKEFYQHFKTYDDSFEYGSQLPEWLLRNWSKSKRWLLALFEKNIEEMKAQESAGHSGVSYLLIH
;
A
#
# COMPACT_ATOMS: atom_id res chain seq x y z
N MET A 1 -7.18 17.08 -24.44
CA MET A 1 -7.61 18.32 -23.75
C MET A 1 -7.21 18.18 -22.28
N GLY A 2 -6.62 19.22 -21.68
CA GLY A 2 -6.27 19.19 -20.25
C GLY A 2 -7.49 19.33 -19.34
N ASN A 3 -7.35 18.95 -18.08
CA ASN A 3 -8.39 19.13 -17.06
C ASN A 3 -8.30 20.54 -16.47
N ARG A 4 -9.45 21.17 -16.21
CA ARG A 4 -9.51 22.39 -15.39
C ARG A 4 -9.49 21.97 -13.91
N MET A 5 -8.56 22.54 -13.16
CA MET A 5 -8.40 22.26 -11.73
C MET A 5 -8.74 23.51 -10.92
N THR A 6 -9.39 23.32 -9.78
CA THR A 6 -9.60 24.35 -8.77
C THR A 6 -8.79 23.97 -7.54
N PHE A 7 -7.91 24.87 -7.11
CA PHE A 7 -7.13 24.69 -5.89
C PHE A 7 -7.92 25.25 -4.73
N VAL A 8 -8.13 24.42 -3.71
CA VAL A 8 -8.78 24.81 -2.46
C VAL A 8 -7.67 24.91 -1.42
N THR A 9 -7.55 26.10 -0.83
CA THR A 9 -6.57 26.42 0.21
C THR A 9 -7.31 27.02 1.41
N GLU A 10 -6.60 27.16 2.53
CA GLU A 10 -7.13 27.64 3.82
C GLU A 10 -8.21 26.74 4.44
N GLU A 11 -8.36 26.85 5.76
CA GLU A 11 -9.26 25.99 6.55
C GLU A 11 -10.71 26.12 6.08
N GLU A 12 -11.19 27.35 5.85
CA GLU A 12 -12.56 27.62 5.46
C GLU A 12 -12.89 27.03 4.09
N GLY A 13 -11.93 27.11 3.16
CA GLY A 13 -12.08 26.53 1.82
C GLY A 13 -12.18 25.00 1.89
N ILE A 14 -11.31 24.37 2.68
CA ILE A 14 -11.28 22.92 2.85
C ILE A 14 -12.59 22.43 3.50
N ASP A 15 -13.09 23.12 4.54
CA ASP A 15 -14.33 22.74 5.21
C ASP A 15 -15.53 22.76 4.25
N VAL A 16 -15.64 23.83 3.44
CA VAL A 16 -16.68 23.94 2.41
C VAL A 16 -16.53 22.83 1.36
N PHE A 17 -15.30 22.54 0.92
CA PHE A 17 -15.04 21.51 -0.07
C PHE A 17 -15.42 20.11 0.43
N LEU A 18 -15.01 19.74 1.63
CA LEU A 18 -15.29 18.42 2.21
C LEU A 18 -16.77 18.20 2.54
N LYS A 19 -17.52 19.26 2.86
CA LYS A 19 -18.97 19.20 3.16
C LYS A 19 -19.86 19.42 1.95
N SER A 20 -19.28 19.72 0.78
CA SER A 20 -20.04 20.04 -0.42
C SER A 20 -20.84 18.83 -0.93
N LYS A 21 -22.11 19.03 -1.28
CA LYS A 21 -22.94 18.01 -1.93
C LYS A 21 -22.63 17.85 -3.43
N HIS A 22 -21.78 18.71 -3.97
CA HIS A 22 -21.42 18.74 -5.39
C HIS A 22 -20.11 18.02 -5.70
N VAL A 23 -19.41 17.52 -4.68
CA VAL A 23 -18.20 16.72 -4.84
C VAL A 23 -18.51 15.26 -4.55
N ASP A 24 -17.94 14.38 -5.35
CA ASP A 24 -18.02 12.94 -5.15
C ASP A 24 -16.59 12.38 -5.12
N PHE A 25 -16.09 12.17 -3.90
CA PHE A 25 -14.73 11.69 -3.68
C PHE A 25 -14.55 10.24 -4.15
N GLU A 26 -15.59 9.42 -4.03
CA GLU A 26 -15.56 8.01 -4.45
C GLU A 26 -15.41 7.93 -5.98
N LEU A 27 -16.22 8.69 -6.72
CA LEU A 27 -16.09 8.75 -8.17
C LEU A 27 -14.78 9.43 -8.61
N ALA A 28 -14.28 10.41 -7.87
CA ALA A 28 -13.04 11.12 -8.20
C ALA A 28 -11.82 10.18 -8.23
N VAL A 29 -11.76 9.18 -7.33
CA VAL A 29 -10.64 8.24 -7.24
C VAL A 29 -10.80 7.01 -8.14
N GLN A 30 -11.98 6.78 -8.73
CA GLN A 30 -12.27 5.56 -9.49
C GLN A 30 -11.35 5.37 -10.71
N ASN A 31 -11.13 6.43 -11.50
CA ASN A 31 -10.24 6.37 -12.66
C ASN A 31 -8.77 6.14 -12.26
N PRO A 32 -8.22 6.89 -11.29
CA PRO A 32 -6.92 6.57 -10.71
C PRO A 32 -6.78 5.10 -10.29
N VAL A 33 -7.75 4.56 -9.54
CA VAL A 33 -7.76 3.16 -9.07
C VAL A 33 -7.76 2.16 -10.24
N TYR A 34 -8.54 2.42 -11.30
CA TYR A 34 -8.51 1.57 -12.49
C TYR A 34 -7.13 1.60 -13.18
N HIS A 35 -6.50 2.76 -13.28
CA HIS A 35 -5.17 2.86 -13.90
C HIS A 35 -4.07 2.23 -13.05
N THR A 36 -4.13 2.34 -11.73
CA THR A 36 -3.08 1.88 -10.80
C THR A 36 -3.24 0.43 -10.36
N ALA A 37 -4.47 -0.08 -10.26
CA ALA A 37 -4.74 -1.44 -9.78
C ALA A 37 -5.57 -2.30 -10.74
N ARG A 38 -6.00 -1.75 -11.90
CA ARG A 38 -6.86 -2.46 -12.88
C ARG A 38 -8.21 -2.92 -12.31
N ILE A 39 -8.68 -2.29 -11.24
CA ILE A 39 -9.97 -2.61 -10.62
C ILE A 39 -11.10 -1.94 -11.42
N PRO A 40 -12.03 -2.72 -12.01
CA PRO A 40 -13.15 -2.16 -12.76
C PRO A 40 -14.09 -1.32 -11.91
N LYS A 41 -14.72 -0.30 -12.49
CA LYS A 41 -15.62 0.63 -11.80
C LYS A 41 -16.71 -0.08 -10.99
N ASN A 42 -17.37 -1.08 -11.57
CA ASN A 42 -18.45 -1.81 -10.90
C ASN A 42 -17.93 -2.59 -9.69
N VAL A 43 -16.74 -3.18 -9.78
CA VAL A 43 -16.10 -3.89 -8.67
C VAL A 43 -15.71 -2.90 -7.57
N PHE A 44 -15.09 -1.78 -7.95
CA PHE A 44 -14.73 -0.71 -7.03
C PHE A 44 -15.96 -0.21 -6.24
N LEU A 45 -17.01 0.23 -6.91
CA LEU A 45 -18.21 0.76 -6.24
C LEU A 45 -18.92 -0.29 -5.37
N THR A 46 -18.86 -1.57 -5.74
CA THR A 46 -19.49 -2.64 -4.95
C THR A 46 -18.72 -2.93 -3.66
N LEU A 47 -17.39 -2.80 -3.69
CA LEU A 47 -16.52 -3.21 -2.58
C LEU A 47 -15.97 -2.04 -1.77
N HIS A 48 -16.00 -0.81 -2.28
CA HIS A 48 -15.31 0.33 -1.70
C HIS A 48 -15.71 0.58 -0.24
N GLU A 49 -17.01 0.67 0.07
CA GLU A 49 -17.48 0.88 1.45
C GLU A 49 -17.03 -0.26 2.38
N ARG A 50 -17.16 -1.51 1.94
CA ARG A 50 -16.77 -2.69 2.73
C ARG A 50 -15.28 -2.69 3.03
N LEU A 51 -14.46 -2.44 2.01
CA LEU A 51 -13.01 -2.34 2.15
C LEU A 51 -12.63 -1.16 3.04
N TYR A 52 -13.26 0.01 2.88
CA TYR A 52 -13.03 1.17 3.72
C TYR A 52 -13.30 0.88 5.20
N VAL A 53 -14.45 0.27 5.52
CA VAL A 53 -14.81 -0.11 6.90
C VAL A 53 -13.82 -1.13 7.47
N LEU A 54 -13.43 -2.12 6.68
CA LEU A 54 -12.43 -3.13 7.08
C LEU A 54 -11.08 -2.48 7.37
N MET A 55 -10.59 -1.62 6.47
CA MET A 55 -9.33 -0.90 6.64
C MET A 55 -9.36 0.00 7.88
N LYS A 56 -10.45 0.75 8.07
CA LYS A 56 -10.66 1.62 9.24
C LYS A 56 -10.71 0.82 10.55
N GLY A 57 -11.32 -0.36 10.54
CA GLY A 57 -11.33 -1.27 11.69
C GLY A 57 -9.92 -1.76 12.02
N LYS A 58 -9.17 -2.21 11.01
CA LYS A 58 -7.79 -2.72 11.17
C LYS A 58 -6.78 -1.65 11.55
N MET A 59 -7.00 -0.40 11.12
CA MET A 59 -6.17 0.77 11.46
C MET A 59 -6.77 1.63 12.58
N GLY A 60 -7.82 1.14 13.24
CA GLY A 60 -8.49 1.86 14.30
C GLY A 60 -7.68 1.93 15.59
N THR A 61 -8.08 2.80 16.51
CA THR A 61 -7.40 2.98 17.81
C THR A 61 -7.29 1.68 18.62
N PHE A 62 -8.25 0.77 18.47
CA PHE A 62 -8.28 -0.51 19.18
C PHE A 62 -7.19 -1.50 18.74
N SER A 63 -6.80 -1.49 17.46
CA SER A 63 -5.77 -2.37 16.91
C SER A 63 -4.40 -1.68 16.78
N MET A 64 -4.36 -0.36 16.94
CA MET A 64 -3.15 0.45 16.76
C MET A 64 -2.01 0.05 17.70
N HIS A 65 -2.28 -0.26 18.97
CA HIS A 65 -1.23 -0.69 19.91
C HIS A 65 -0.55 -1.98 19.45
N GLN A 66 -1.34 -2.95 19.00
CA GLN A 66 -0.81 -4.22 18.51
C GLN A 66 -0.02 -4.04 17.22
N PHE A 67 -0.56 -3.26 16.28
CA PHE A 67 0.13 -2.94 15.03
C PHE A 67 1.48 -2.27 15.28
N ILE A 68 1.52 -1.26 16.18
CA ILE A 68 2.75 -0.56 16.54
C ILE A 68 3.74 -1.51 17.23
N GLY A 69 3.26 -2.38 18.12
CA GLY A 69 4.10 -3.40 18.77
C GLY A 69 4.80 -4.30 17.76
N GLN A 70 4.04 -4.87 16.82
CA GLN A 70 4.57 -5.75 15.76
C GLN A 70 5.54 -5.03 14.84
N LEU A 71 5.20 -3.81 14.42
CA LEU A 71 6.08 -3.00 13.59
C LEU A 71 7.38 -2.67 14.34
N THR A 72 7.30 -2.41 15.65
CA THR A 72 8.48 -2.12 16.48
C THR A 72 9.39 -3.34 16.59
N GLU A 73 8.83 -4.53 16.85
CA GLU A 73 9.58 -5.78 16.91
C GLU A 73 10.29 -6.05 15.57
N GLU A 74 9.56 -5.95 14.46
CA GLU A 74 10.12 -6.21 13.15
C GLU A 74 11.18 -5.16 12.75
N ILE A 75 11.02 -3.88 13.12
CA ILE A 75 12.07 -2.87 12.95
C ILE A 75 13.32 -3.21 13.77
N HIS A 76 13.16 -3.70 15.01
CA HIS A 76 14.32 -4.11 15.82
C HIS A 76 15.06 -5.27 15.17
N GLU A 77 14.37 -6.28 14.65
CA GLU A 77 15.01 -7.38 13.92
C GLU A 77 15.75 -6.88 12.68
N GLN A 78 15.14 -5.99 11.87
CA GLN A 78 15.82 -5.40 10.71
C GLN A 78 17.06 -4.58 11.13
N LEU A 79 17.05 -3.95 12.31
CA LEU A 79 18.20 -3.23 12.86
C LEU A 79 19.30 -4.19 13.38
N GLU A 80 18.93 -5.32 13.97
CA GLU A 80 19.88 -6.34 14.43
C GLU A 80 20.62 -7.03 13.27
N ASP A 81 19.94 -7.19 12.14
CA ASP A 81 20.53 -7.71 10.90
C ASP A 81 21.55 -6.74 10.27
N LEU A 82 21.57 -5.48 10.71
CA LEU A 82 22.59 -4.53 10.27
C LEU A 82 23.92 -4.81 10.97
N GLY A 83 25.02 -4.67 10.21
CA GLY A 83 26.36 -4.68 10.79
C GLY A 83 26.56 -3.53 11.79
N THR A 84 27.55 -3.68 12.67
CA THR A 84 27.86 -2.69 13.72
C THR A 84 28.40 -1.35 13.18
N HIS A 85 28.86 -1.32 11.93
CA HIS A 85 29.39 -0.14 11.26
C HIS A 85 29.01 -0.15 9.77
N GLY A 86 28.79 1.04 9.21
CA GLY A 86 28.53 1.21 7.79
C GLY A 86 28.26 2.66 7.41
N THR A 87 28.17 2.90 6.12
CA THR A 87 27.74 4.18 5.55
C THR A 87 26.65 3.92 4.53
N MET A 88 25.51 4.59 4.69
CA MET A 88 24.40 4.52 3.76
C MET A 88 23.74 5.89 3.66
N ASP A 89 23.17 6.18 2.49
CA ASP A 89 22.27 7.31 2.33
C ASP A 89 21.03 7.14 3.24
N LEU A 90 20.59 8.23 3.87
CA LEU A 90 19.53 8.18 4.89
C LEU A 90 18.18 7.74 4.32
N ASP A 91 17.80 8.20 3.12
CA ASP A 91 16.53 7.79 2.49
C ASP A 91 16.55 6.28 2.19
N ASN A 92 17.67 5.79 1.65
CA ASN A 92 17.83 4.36 1.39
C ASN A 92 17.86 3.53 2.68
N PHE A 93 18.47 4.04 3.76
CA PHE A 93 18.49 3.39 5.07
C PHE A 93 17.10 3.26 5.67
N VAL A 94 16.34 4.36 5.72
CA VAL A 94 14.97 4.37 6.25
C VAL A 94 14.08 3.41 5.46
N ARG A 95 14.19 3.41 4.12
CA ARG A 95 13.41 2.50 3.28
C ARG A 95 13.82 1.04 3.45
N HIS A 96 15.12 0.76 3.61
CA HIS A 96 15.64 -0.58 3.83
C HIS A 96 15.07 -1.20 5.12
N LEU A 97 14.92 -0.40 6.18
CA LEU A 97 14.32 -0.86 7.44
C LEU A 97 12.78 -0.93 7.37
N LEU A 98 12.14 0.16 6.95
CA LEU A 98 10.70 0.30 7.10
C LEU A 98 9.90 -0.56 6.13
N TYR A 99 10.37 -0.77 4.89
CA TYR A 99 9.59 -1.53 3.92
C TYR A 99 9.44 -3.00 4.27
N PRO A 100 10.51 -3.77 4.55
CA PRO A 100 10.34 -5.16 4.95
C PRO A 100 9.52 -5.25 6.24
N ALA A 101 9.76 -4.35 7.20
CA ALA A 101 9.03 -4.37 8.44
C ALA A 101 7.52 -4.12 8.28
N THR A 102 7.17 -3.13 7.44
CA THR A 102 5.78 -2.81 7.14
C THR A 102 5.11 -3.95 6.37
N VAL A 103 5.77 -4.51 5.35
CA VAL A 103 5.19 -5.59 4.54
C VAL A 103 4.94 -6.85 5.38
N ASN A 104 5.89 -7.23 6.23
CA ASN A 104 5.74 -8.37 7.14
C ASN A 104 4.62 -8.14 8.17
N THR A 105 4.50 -6.91 8.69
CA THR A 105 3.42 -6.55 9.62
C THR A 105 2.05 -6.57 8.94
N LEU A 106 1.94 -6.04 7.72
CA LEU A 106 0.66 -5.97 7.01
C LEU A 106 0.21 -7.33 6.46
N PHE A 107 1.12 -8.15 5.93
CA PHE A 107 0.75 -9.32 5.13
C PHE A 107 1.27 -10.66 5.66
N LYS A 108 1.84 -10.68 6.88
CA LYS A 108 2.54 -11.79 7.52
C LYS A 108 4.01 -11.88 7.09
N LYS A 109 4.85 -12.05 8.11
CA LYS A 109 6.28 -12.29 7.96
C LYS A 109 6.55 -13.51 7.08
N GLY A 110 7.45 -13.33 6.11
CA GLY A 110 7.92 -14.39 5.23
C GLY A 110 6.96 -14.75 4.08
N LEU A 111 5.81 -14.08 3.93
CA LEU A 111 4.91 -14.33 2.80
C LEU A 111 5.53 -13.84 1.47
N PHE A 112 5.96 -12.58 1.44
CA PHE A 112 6.57 -11.98 0.25
C PHE A 112 8.10 -11.91 0.32
N LEU A 113 8.63 -11.78 1.53
CA LEU A 113 10.01 -11.38 1.81
C LEU A 113 10.75 -12.53 2.49
N THR A 114 11.14 -13.53 1.70
CA THR A 114 11.75 -14.78 2.20
C THR A 114 13.26 -14.72 2.33
N ASP A 115 13.91 -13.85 1.56
CA ASP A 115 15.37 -13.72 1.51
C ASP A 115 15.78 -12.32 1.05
N GLU A 116 17.06 -11.98 1.23
CA GLU A 116 17.61 -10.66 0.90
C GLU A 116 17.42 -10.28 -0.58
N ARG A 117 17.50 -11.26 -1.49
CA ARG A 117 17.28 -11.01 -2.92
C ARG A 117 15.82 -10.64 -3.18
N LYS A 118 14.86 -11.32 -2.55
CA LYS A 118 13.43 -11.01 -2.64
C LYS A 118 13.08 -9.67 -2.02
N ILE A 119 13.71 -9.33 -0.90
CA ILE A 119 13.58 -8.00 -0.28
C ILE A 119 14.03 -6.91 -1.26
N LYS A 120 15.22 -7.05 -1.87
CA LYS A 120 15.74 -6.10 -2.87
C LYS A 120 14.84 -6.03 -4.11
N GLU A 121 14.36 -7.17 -4.61
CA GLU A 121 13.46 -7.23 -5.77
C GLU A 121 12.13 -6.49 -5.50
N PHE A 122 11.51 -6.78 -4.35
CA PHE A 122 10.28 -6.10 -3.91
C PHE A 122 10.51 -4.60 -3.76
N TYR A 123 11.57 -4.19 -3.05
CA TYR A 123 11.92 -2.79 -2.84
C TYR A 123 12.06 -2.03 -4.16
N GLN A 124 12.80 -2.59 -5.11
CA GLN A 124 13.04 -1.95 -6.40
C GLN A 124 11.74 -1.73 -7.18
N HIS A 125 10.85 -2.73 -7.19
CA HIS A 125 9.56 -2.62 -7.85
C HIS A 125 8.62 -1.65 -7.13
N PHE A 126 8.54 -1.74 -5.80
CA PHE A 126 7.71 -0.86 -5.00
C PHE A 126 8.13 0.60 -5.16
N LYS A 127 9.43 0.91 -5.02
CA LYS A 127 9.95 2.27 -5.21
C LYS A 127 9.64 2.80 -6.61
N THR A 128 9.91 2.01 -7.65
CA THR A 128 9.60 2.40 -9.04
C THR A 128 8.11 2.66 -9.25
N TYR A 129 7.25 1.91 -8.57
CA TYR A 129 5.80 2.08 -8.63
C TYR A 129 5.33 3.33 -7.87
N ASP A 130 5.84 3.54 -6.66
CA ASP A 130 5.48 4.65 -5.77
C ASP A 130 5.95 6.01 -6.33
N ASP A 131 7.22 6.11 -6.74
CA ASP A 131 7.83 7.35 -7.26
C ASP A 131 7.10 7.91 -8.51
N SER A 132 6.39 7.06 -9.25
CA SER A 132 5.63 7.46 -10.44
C SER A 132 4.14 7.17 -10.31
N PHE A 133 3.62 6.96 -9.10
CA PHE A 133 2.21 6.63 -8.86
C PHE A 133 1.27 7.71 -9.39
N GLU A 134 1.56 8.99 -9.11
CA GLU A 134 0.74 10.11 -9.56
C GLU A 134 0.61 10.12 -11.09
N TYR A 135 1.74 10.06 -11.81
CA TYR A 135 1.75 9.97 -13.27
C TYR A 135 1.09 8.68 -13.77
N GLY A 136 1.33 7.55 -13.12
CA GLY A 136 0.75 6.26 -13.47
C GLY A 136 -0.77 6.19 -13.30
N SER A 137 -1.33 7.04 -12.44
CA SER A 137 -2.77 7.16 -12.26
C SER A 137 -3.46 7.99 -13.35
N GLN A 138 -2.71 8.77 -14.12
CA GLN A 138 -3.25 9.75 -15.08
C GLN A 138 -2.84 9.47 -16.53
N LEU A 139 -1.61 8.97 -16.75
CA LEU A 139 -1.03 8.80 -18.07
C LEU A 139 -1.16 7.35 -18.58
N PRO A 140 -1.24 7.14 -19.90
CA PRO A 140 -1.17 5.81 -20.48
C PRO A 140 0.11 5.04 -20.10
N GLU A 141 -0.03 3.75 -19.77
CA GLU A 141 1.10 2.90 -19.34
C GLU A 141 2.29 2.85 -20.32
N TRP A 142 2.05 3.01 -21.62
CA TRP A 142 3.11 2.91 -22.63
C TRP A 142 4.12 4.08 -22.54
N LEU A 143 3.73 5.20 -21.93
CA LEU A 143 4.60 6.33 -21.61
C LEU A 143 5.45 6.06 -20.36
N LEU A 144 5.03 5.12 -19.51
CA LEU A 144 5.61 4.84 -18.19
C LEU A 144 6.05 3.38 -18.11
N ARG A 145 6.94 2.95 -19.01
CA ARG A 145 7.32 1.53 -19.18
C ARG A 145 7.83 0.87 -17.90
N ASN A 146 8.72 1.55 -17.17
CA ASN A 146 9.30 1.02 -15.92
C ASN A 146 8.24 0.90 -14.82
N TRP A 147 7.38 1.92 -14.70
CA TRP A 147 6.27 1.90 -13.76
C TRP A 147 5.26 0.80 -14.09
N SER A 148 4.85 0.67 -15.36
CA SER A 148 3.94 -0.40 -15.82
C SER A 148 4.51 -1.79 -15.56
N LYS A 149 5.82 -1.99 -15.78
CA LYS A 149 6.51 -3.24 -15.44
C LYS A 149 6.40 -3.53 -13.94
N SER A 150 6.69 -2.56 -13.09
CA SER A 150 6.63 -2.73 -11.63
C SER A 150 5.22 -2.94 -11.11
N LYS A 151 4.24 -2.21 -11.65
CA LYS A 151 2.83 -2.43 -11.38
C LYS A 151 2.41 -3.87 -11.66
N ARG A 152 2.72 -4.38 -12.86
CA ARG A 152 2.39 -5.76 -13.24
C ARG A 152 3.08 -6.78 -12.34
N TRP A 153 4.33 -6.54 -11.98
CA TRP A 153 5.06 -7.39 -11.05
C TRP A 153 4.40 -7.43 -9.67
N LEU A 154 4.02 -6.26 -9.11
CA LEU A 154 3.34 -6.17 -7.82
C LEU A 154 1.98 -6.87 -7.85
N LEU A 155 1.17 -6.64 -8.88
CA LEU A 155 -0.13 -7.29 -9.04
C LEU A 155 0.01 -8.81 -9.12
N ALA A 156 0.97 -9.32 -9.91
CA ALA A 156 1.24 -10.75 -10.01
C ALA A 156 1.75 -11.35 -8.70
N LEU A 157 2.56 -10.60 -7.94
CA LEU A 157 3.00 -11.01 -6.61
C LEU A 157 1.82 -11.19 -5.67
N PHE A 158 0.91 -10.21 -5.59
CA PHE A 158 -0.26 -10.31 -4.73
C PHE A 158 -1.18 -11.45 -5.17
N GLU A 159 -1.50 -11.53 -6.47
CA GLU A 159 -2.38 -12.56 -7.04
C GLU A 159 -1.90 -13.99 -6.72
N LYS A 160 -0.60 -14.26 -6.89
CA LYS A 160 -0.02 -15.57 -6.60
C LYS A 160 -0.22 -16.01 -5.15
N ASN A 161 -0.24 -15.08 -4.22
CA ASN A 161 -0.26 -15.37 -2.78
C ASN A 161 -1.68 -15.31 -2.18
N ILE A 162 -2.72 -15.00 -2.97
CA ILE A 162 -4.11 -14.91 -2.49
C ILE A 162 -4.57 -16.20 -1.80
N GLU A 163 -4.25 -17.37 -2.35
CA GLU A 163 -4.70 -18.64 -1.76
C GLU A 163 -3.96 -18.98 -0.46
N GLU A 164 -2.68 -18.65 -0.36
CA GLU A 164 -1.94 -18.75 0.90
C GLU A 164 -2.52 -17.79 1.94
N MET A 165 -2.85 -16.56 1.53
CA MET A 165 -3.52 -15.56 2.37
C MET A 165 -4.86 -16.07 2.90
N LYS A 166 -5.69 -16.73 2.08
CA LYS A 166 -6.97 -17.32 2.48
C LYS A 166 -6.83 -18.53 3.40
N ALA A 167 -5.89 -19.43 3.11
CA ALA A 167 -5.67 -20.65 3.90
C ALA A 167 -5.20 -20.35 5.34
N GLN A 168 -4.61 -19.17 5.57
CA GLN A 168 -4.18 -18.75 6.90
C GLN A 168 -5.31 -18.24 7.79
N GLU A 169 -6.39 -17.72 7.20
CA GLU A 169 -7.55 -17.24 7.96
C GLU A 169 -8.35 -18.41 8.57
N SER A 170 -8.46 -19.53 7.86
CA SER A 170 -9.18 -20.73 8.30
C SER A 170 -8.46 -21.53 9.39
N ALA A 171 -7.15 -21.31 9.57
CA ALA A 171 -6.32 -22.02 10.54
C ALA A 171 -6.33 -21.42 11.96
N GLY A 172 -7.05 -20.30 12.17
CA GLY A 172 -7.39 -19.70 13.47
C GLY A 172 -6.46 -19.98 14.64
N HIS A 173 -5.43 -19.14 14.85
CA HIS A 173 -4.88 -18.82 16.19
C HIS A 173 -3.77 -17.76 16.09
N SER A 174 -4.15 -16.50 16.32
CA SER A 174 -3.44 -15.49 17.10
C SER A 174 -4.26 -14.21 16.95
N GLY A 175 -4.24 -13.31 17.92
CA GLY A 175 -4.96 -12.03 17.84
C GLY A 175 -4.48 -11.11 16.72
N VAL A 176 -3.75 -11.59 15.70
CA VAL A 176 -3.08 -10.82 14.67
C VAL A 176 -3.96 -10.68 13.44
N SER A 177 -4.53 -9.50 13.23
CA SER A 177 -5.30 -9.17 12.04
C SER A 177 -4.39 -8.60 10.95
N TYR A 178 -3.89 -9.47 10.07
CA TYR A 178 -3.20 -9.06 8.84
C TYR A 178 -4.17 -8.36 7.87
N LEU A 179 -3.67 -7.48 7.01
CA LEU A 179 -4.37 -6.94 5.84
C LEU A 179 -4.51 -8.02 4.75
N LEU A 180 -5.27 -9.05 5.05
CA LEU A 180 -5.75 -10.00 4.06
C LEU A 180 -6.99 -9.38 3.39
N ILE A 181 -6.96 -9.26 2.06
CA ILE A 181 -8.05 -8.73 1.24
C ILE A 181 -8.93 -9.93 0.84
N HIS A 182 -10.23 -9.86 1.14
CA HIS A 182 -11.24 -10.89 0.82
C HIS A 182 -11.69 -10.82 -0.64
#